data_AF-A0A8E0RSU3-F1
#
_entry.id   AF-A0A8E0RSU3-F1
#
_cell.length_a   1.000
_cell.length_b   1.000
_cell.length_c   1.000
_cell.angle_alpha   90.00
_cell.angle_beta   90.00
_cell.angle_gamma   90.00
#
_symmetry.space_group_name_H-M   'P 1'
#
loop_
_entity.id
_entity.type
_entity.pdbx_description
1 polymer ?
#
loop_
_entity_poly.entity_id
_entity_poly.type
_entity_poly.pdbx_seq_one_letter_code
_entity_poly.pdbx_strand_id
1 'polypeptide(L)'
;MTTNNAKFSWEEIEKHSSLTDRWIVIEGKVYDVTKWQNRHPGGRKIIGHYATQDATVRHLFRIITSVRQEAFLAFHKDLETTKKFLKPYCVGEVDTSDLDPKRESFLARRRKFAEDFEALRRKMHEMGLFKGSWVFFLGMLFQVIVFESLAFLNLWYFGTSWLRILLSILLYTCAQVSAQILSILVNCCRMKL
;
A
#
# COMPACT_ATOMS: atom_id res chain seq x y z
N MET A 1 -16.66 27.78 8.53
CA MET A 1 -16.20 27.27 7.21
C MET A 1 -17.41 26.62 6.58
N THR A 2 -17.83 27.12 5.42
CA THR A 2 -19.13 26.83 4.79
C THR A 2 -19.30 25.34 4.52
N THR A 3 -20.02 24.64 5.39
CA THR A 3 -20.57 23.33 5.08
C THR A 3 -21.71 23.56 4.10
N ASN A 4 -21.40 23.54 2.80
CA ASN A 4 -22.45 23.35 1.81
C ASN A 4 -23.06 21.99 2.11
N ASN A 5 -24.29 21.96 2.63
CA ASN A 5 -25.10 20.75 2.83
C ASN A 5 -25.57 20.16 1.49
N ALA A 6 -24.80 20.36 0.42
CA ALA A 6 -25.08 19.84 -0.90
C ALA A 6 -24.94 18.32 -0.84
N LYS A 7 -26.02 17.63 -1.15
CA LYS A 7 -26.03 16.18 -1.34
C LYS A 7 -25.90 15.87 -2.82
N PHE A 8 -25.03 14.94 -3.16
CA PHE A 8 -24.78 14.52 -4.53
C PHE A 8 -25.17 13.05 -4.70
N SER A 9 -25.91 12.73 -5.76
CA SER A 9 -26.19 11.35 -6.13
C SER A 9 -24.94 10.70 -6.71
N TRP A 10 -24.90 9.37 -6.73
CA TRP A 10 -23.78 8.64 -7.30
C TRP A 10 -23.63 8.84 -8.81
N GLU A 11 -24.75 8.99 -9.51
CA GLU A 11 -24.79 9.26 -10.95
C GLU A 11 -24.12 10.60 -11.27
N GLU A 12 -24.28 11.59 -10.39
CA GLU A 12 -23.58 12.87 -10.54
C GLU A 12 -22.09 12.72 -10.26
N ILE A 13 -21.72 12.07 -9.15
CA ILE A 13 -20.32 11.85 -8.79
C ILE A 13 -19.56 11.09 -9.89
N GLU A 14 -20.20 10.14 -10.57
CA GLU A 14 -19.60 9.36 -11.67
C GLU A 14 -19.20 10.22 -12.89
N LYS A 15 -19.84 11.37 -13.10
CA LYS A 15 -19.47 12.30 -14.18
C LYS A 15 -18.11 12.95 -13.94
N HIS A 16 -17.72 13.10 -12.67
CA HIS A 16 -16.45 13.73 -12.25
C HIS A 16 -15.29 12.73 -12.21
N SER A 17 -15.06 11.98 -13.30
CA SER A 17 -14.00 10.96 -13.43
C SER A 17 -12.77 11.41 -14.23
N SER A 18 -12.86 12.55 -14.89
CA SER A 18 -11.84 13.04 -15.81
C SER A 18 -10.57 13.52 -15.07
N LEU A 19 -9.52 13.89 -15.83
CA LEU A 19 -8.31 14.48 -15.25
C LEU A 19 -8.51 15.97 -14.89
N THR A 20 -9.38 16.66 -15.61
CA THR A 20 -9.66 18.09 -15.44
C THR A 20 -10.83 18.38 -14.51
N ASP A 21 -11.54 17.33 -14.10
CA ASP A 21 -12.67 17.38 -13.19
C ASP A 21 -12.80 16.02 -12.50
N ARG A 22 -12.33 15.96 -11.25
CA ARG A 22 -12.12 14.71 -10.51
C ARG A 22 -12.60 14.79 -9.08
N TRP A 23 -13.61 13.98 -8.78
CA TRP A 23 -14.11 13.84 -7.42
C TRP A 23 -13.76 12.47 -6.84
N ILE A 24 -13.56 12.46 -5.52
CA ILE A 24 -13.41 11.25 -4.73
C ILE A 24 -14.35 11.31 -3.53
N VAL A 25 -14.84 10.16 -3.10
CA VAL A 25 -15.69 10.06 -1.92
C VAL A 25 -14.88 9.52 -0.75
N ILE A 26 -14.86 10.19 0.41
CA ILE A 26 -14.20 9.71 1.64
C ILE A 26 -15.11 10.02 2.84
N GLU A 27 -15.41 9.03 3.66
CA GLU A 27 -16.36 9.06 4.77
C GLU A 27 -17.75 9.58 4.36
N GLY A 28 -18.24 9.17 3.18
CA GLY A 28 -19.53 9.64 2.64
C GLY A 28 -19.52 11.12 2.23
N LYS A 29 -18.34 11.77 2.24
CA LYS A 29 -18.15 13.15 1.81
C LYS A 29 -17.50 13.17 0.43
N VAL A 30 -17.93 14.11 -0.39
CA VAL A 30 -17.41 14.31 -1.74
C VAL A 30 -16.31 15.38 -1.69
N TYR A 31 -15.16 15.08 -2.29
CA TYR A 31 -14.02 15.99 -2.36
C TYR A 31 -13.62 16.23 -3.81
N ASP A 32 -13.49 17.50 -4.20
CA ASP A 32 -12.90 17.89 -5.47
C ASP A 32 -11.38 17.92 -5.36
N VAL A 33 -10.73 16.90 -5.92
CA VAL A 33 -9.27 16.74 -5.90
C VAL A 33 -8.61 17.16 -7.21
N THR A 34 -9.33 17.81 -8.11
CA THR A 34 -8.85 18.23 -9.44
C THR A 34 -7.54 19.01 -9.36
N LYS A 35 -7.45 19.98 -8.45
CA LYS A 35 -6.23 20.79 -8.25
C LYS A 35 -5.22 20.09 -7.35
N TRP A 36 -5.72 19.32 -6.38
CA TRP A 36 -4.88 18.68 -5.36
C TRP A 36 -4.10 17.47 -5.90
N GLN A 37 -4.60 16.78 -6.93
CA GLN A 37 -3.96 15.58 -7.47
C GLN A 37 -2.49 15.77 -7.91
N ASN A 38 -2.12 16.99 -8.31
CA ASN A 38 -0.75 17.32 -8.71
C ASN A 38 0.18 17.60 -7.51
N ARG A 39 -0.39 17.81 -6.32
CA ARG A 39 0.34 18.06 -5.05
C ARG A 39 0.34 16.85 -4.13
N HIS A 40 -0.32 15.76 -4.51
CA HIS A 40 -0.39 14.55 -3.71
C HIS A 40 0.98 13.86 -3.62
N PRO A 41 1.51 13.59 -2.41
CA PRO A 41 2.82 12.93 -2.24
C PRO A 41 2.91 11.54 -2.88
N GLY A 42 1.81 10.79 -2.94
CA GLY A 42 1.74 9.50 -3.64
C GLY A 42 1.60 9.61 -5.16
N GLY A 43 1.63 10.83 -5.71
CA GLY A 43 1.49 11.13 -7.12
C GLY A 43 0.05 11.19 -7.63
N ARG A 44 -0.14 11.75 -8.82
CA ARG A 44 -1.48 11.92 -9.44
C ARG A 44 -2.09 10.62 -9.97
N LYS A 45 -1.27 9.64 -10.34
CA LYS A 45 -1.73 8.39 -10.99
C LYS A 45 -2.60 7.57 -10.05
N ILE A 46 -2.19 7.45 -8.78
CA ILE A 46 -2.91 6.65 -7.79
C ILE A 46 -4.32 7.21 -7.55
N ILE A 47 -4.49 8.53 -7.48
CA ILE A 47 -5.79 9.18 -7.33
C ILE A 47 -6.72 8.87 -8.50
N GLY A 48 -6.18 8.82 -9.73
CA GLY A 48 -6.97 8.50 -10.92
C GLY A 48 -7.62 7.11 -10.89
N HIS A 49 -6.99 6.12 -10.26
CA HIS A 49 -7.58 4.79 -10.11
C HIS A 49 -8.78 4.75 -9.14
N TYR A 50 -8.87 5.75 -8.27
CA TYR A 50 -9.94 5.91 -7.27
C TYR A 50 -10.90 7.06 -7.60
N ALA A 51 -10.76 7.70 -8.76
CA ALA A 51 -11.72 8.70 -9.23
C ALA A 51 -13.12 8.08 -9.26
N THR A 52 -14.11 8.84 -8.78
CA THR A 52 -15.55 8.48 -8.68
C THR A 52 -15.88 7.27 -7.83
N GLN A 53 -14.92 6.81 -7.03
CA GLN A 53 -15.10 5.71 -6.10
C GLN A 53 -15.00 6.18 -4.65
N ASP A 54 -15.55 5.35 -3.77
CA ASP A 54 -15.47 5.53 -2.33
C ASP A 54 -14.13 5.03 -1.75
N ALA A 55 -13.34 5.97 -1.22
CA ALA A 55 -12.04 5.83 -0.57
C ALA A 55 -12.07 6.09 0.96
N THR A 56 -13.24 6.06 1.60
CA THR A 56 -13.49 6.22 3.05
C THR A 56 -12.55 5.43 4.00
N VAL A 57 -12.32 5.93 5.23
CA VAL A 57 -11.88 5.12 6.39
C VAL A 57 -12.70 5.47 7.63
N ARG A 58 -13.61 4.61 8.10
CA ARG A 58 -13.96 4.58 9.53
C ARG A 58 -14.55 3.26 9.98
N HIS A 59 -13.99 2.81 11.10
CA HIS A 59 -14.30 1.64 11.92
C HIS A 59 -15.74 1.56 12.48
N LEU A 60 -16.67 2.42 12.02
CA LEU A 60 -18.03 2.50 12.56
C LEU A 60 -19.15 2.68 11.52
N PHE A 61 -18.91 2.30 10.26
CA PHE A 61 -19.99 2.06 9.30
C PHE A 61 -19.70 0.76 8.54
N ARG A 62 -19.90 -0.37 9.23
CA ARG A 62 -19.35 -1.70 8.92
C ARG A 62 -19.98 -2.41 7.71
N ILE A 63 -20.62 -1.71 6.78
CA ILE A 63 -21.43 -2.45 5.80
C ILE A 63 -21.05 -2.17 4.35
N ILE A 64 -20.48 -1.05 3.89
CA ILE A 64 -20.50 -0.78 2.42
C ILE A 64 -19.11 -0.78 1.73
N THR A 65 -18.01 -0.89 2.47
CA THR A 65 -16.87 -0.04 2.12
C THR A 65 -15.47 -0.71 2.21
N SER A 66 -15.28 -1.96 2.62
CA SER A 66 -13.96 -2.44 3.09
C SER A 66 -12.83 -2.74 2.07
N VAL A 67 -13.05 -3.22 0.83
CA VAL A 67 -11.93 -3.79 0.02
C VAL A 67 -10.90 -2.77 -0.49
N ARG A 68 -11.33 -1.61 -0.99
CA ARG A 68 -10.41 -0.61 -1.58
C ARG A 68 -9.91 0.42 -0.58
N GLN A 69 -10.40 0.33 0.65
CA GLN A 69 -10.27 1.35 1.68
C GLN A 69 -9.12 1.11 2.66
N GLU A 70 -8.64 -0.13 2.76
CA GLU A 70 -7.37 -0.42 3.42
C GLU A 70 -6.19 0.27 2.74
N ALA A 71 -6.26 0.55 1.44
CA ALA A 71 -5.19 1.23 0.72
C ALA A 71 -5.00 2.68 1.23
N PHE A 72 -6.09 3.43 1.41
CA PHE A 72 -5.99 4.80 1.93
C PHE A 72 -5.37 4.79 3.34
N LEU A 73 -5.78 3.88 4.23
CA LEU A 73 -5.18 3.73 5.55
C LEU A 73 -3.72 3.25 5.49
N ALA A 74 -3.42 2.25 4.66
CA ALA A 74 -2.10 1.65 4.54
C ALA A 74 -1.05 2.67 4.07
N PHE A 75 -1.45 3.61 3.20
CA PHE A 75 -0.59 4.67 2.70
C PHE A 75 -0.64 5.96 3.55
N HIS A 76 -1.62 6.10 4.45
CA HIS A 76 -1.78 7.28 5.32
C HIS A 76 -1.86 6.89 6.79
N LYS A 77 -0.69 6.64 7.40
CA LYS A 77 -0.57 6.31 8.84
C LYS A 77 -1.14 7.40 9.76
N ASP A 78 -1.03 8.67 9.37
CA ASP A 78 -1.59 9.82 10.10
C ASP A 78 -2.83 10.37 9.39
N LEU A 79 -3.98 9.84 9.79
CA LEU A 79 -5.27 10.27 9.27
C LEU A 79 -5.63 11.70 9.67
N GLU A 80 -5.17 12.19 10.83
CA GLU A 80 -5.54 13.53 11.32
C GLU A 80 -4.89 14.62 10.47
N THR A 81 -3.62 14.45 10.14
CA THR A 81 -2.93 15.34 9.20
C THR A 81 -3.55 15.26 7.80
N THR A 82 -3.86 14.06 7.33
CA THR A 82 -4.50 13.86 6.02
C THR A 82 -5.87 14.54 5.95
N LYS A 83 -6.70 14.42 6.99
CA LYS A 83 -8.00 15.08 7.10
C LYS A 83 -7.89 16.60 7.07
N LYS A 84 -6.85 17.19 7.66
CA LYS A 84 -6.62 18.65 7.59
C LYS A 84 -6.42 19.11 6.15
N PHE A 85 -5.69 18.36 5.33
CA PHE A 85 -5.51 18.68 3.92
C PHE A 85 -6.79 18.48 3.09
N LEU A 86 -7.68 17.57 3.48
CA LEU A 86 -8.92 17.30 2.76
C LEU A 86 -10.03 18.32 3.02
N LYS A 87 -10.08 18.94 4.21
CA LYS A 87 -11.13 19.90 4.60
C LYS A 87 -11.44 20.98 3.56
N PRO A 88 -10.46 21.66 2.93
CA PRO A 88 -10.73 22.72 1.95
C PRO A 88 -11.34 22.22 0.64
N TYR A 89 -11.21 20.93 0.33
CA TYR A 89 -11.68 20.33 -0.92
C TYR A 89 -13.06 19.67 -0.79
N CYS A 90 -13.65 19.66 0.41
CA CYS A 90 -14.96 19.07 0.66
C CYS A 90 -16.05 19.90 -0.03
N VAL A 91 -16.75 19.30 -1.00
CA VAL A 91 -17.82 19.96 -1.75
C VAL A 91 -19.22 19.62 -1.23
N GLY A 92 -19.39 18.47 -0.58
CA GLY A 92 -20.67 18.05 0.00
C GLY A 92 -20.67 16.61 0.50
N GLU A 93 -21.85 16.01 0.58
CA GLU A 93 -22.07 14.64 1.06
C GLU A 93 -22.76 13.79 -0.01
N VAL A 94 -22.58 12.48 0.05
CA VAL A 94 -23.25 11.56 -0.86
C VAL A 94 -24.68 11.32 -0.39
N ASP A 95 -25.64 11.37 -1.30
CA ASP A 95 -26.99 10.96 -0.98
C ASP A 95 -27.11 9.43 -0.94
N THR A 96 -27.57 8.90 0.19
CA THR A 96 -27.69 7.46 0.43
C THR A 96 -29.12 6.95 0.38
N SER A 97 -30.12 7.83 0.21
CA SER A 97 -31.53 7.42 0.15
C SER A 97 -31.91 6.72 -1.16
N ASP A 98 -31.25 7.08 -2.28
CA ASP A 98 -31.59 6.60 -3.63
C ASP A 98 -30.56 5.59 -4.17
N LEU A 99 -30.23 4.54 -3.40
CA LEU A 99 -29.35 3.49 -3.89
C LEU A 99 -30.09 2.60 -4.90
N ASP A 100 -29.72 2.69 -6.19
CA ASP A 100 -30.17 1.77 -7.24
C ASP A 100 -29.93 0.29 -6.83
N PRO A 101 -30.92 -0.62 -6.97
CA PRO A 101 -30.77 -2.06 -6.77
C PRO A 101 -29.51 -2.67 -7.42
N LYS A 102 -29.11 -2.18 -8.60
CA LYS A 102 -27.88 -2.65 -9.27
C LYS A 102 -26.64 -2.32 -8.46
N ARG A 103 -26.58 -1.10 -7.90
CA ARG A 103 -25.48 -0.63 -7.04
C ARG A 103 -25.48 -1.38 -5.71
N GLU A 104 -26.64 -1.67 -5.14
CA GLU A 104 -26.74 -2.50 -3.93
C GLU A 104 -26.13 -3.90 -4.14
N SER A 105 -26.47 -4.57 -5.24
CA SER A 105 -25.91 -5.90 -5.57
C SER A 105 -24.39 -5.89 -5.80
N PHE A 106 -23.88 -4.82 -6.44
CA PHE A 106 -22.45 -4.63 -6.65
C PHE A 106 -21.70 -4.41 -5.32
N LEU A 107 -22.27 -3.57 -4.44
CA LEU A 107 -21.74 -3.33 -3.11
C LEU A 107 -21.76 -4.62 -2.28
N ALA A 108 -22.82 -5.41 -2.35
CA ALA A 108 -22.91 -6.72 -1.69
C ALA A 108 -21.82 -7.68 -2.15
N ARG A 109 -21.56 -7.76 -3.47
CA ARG A 109 -20.46 -8.57 -4.02
C ARG A 109 -19.09 -8.10 -3.50
N ARG A 110 -18.86 -6.78 -3.42
CA ARG A 110 -17.61 -6.23 -2.90
C ARG A 110 -17.42 -6.47 -1.40
N ARG A 111 -18.49 -6.41 -0.60
CA ARG A 111 -18.43 -6.77 0.83
C ARG A 111 -17.97 -8.21 1.02
N LYS A 112 -18.57 -9.13 0.27
CA LYS A 112 -18.18 -10.55 0.29
C LYS A 112 -16.70 -10.74 -0.02
N PHE A 113 -16.19 -10.07 -1.06
CA PHE A 113 -14.75 -10.11 -1.36
C PHE A 113 -13.87 -9.54 -0.23
N ALA A 114 -14.34 -8.54 0.50
CA ALA A 114 -13.60 -7.97 1.63
C ALA A 114 -13.53 -8.92 2.80
N GLU A 115 -14.66 -9.53 3.14
CA GLU A 115 -14.77 -10.52 4.20
C GLU A 115 -13.90 -11.74 3.88
N ASP A 116 -13.88 -12.17 2.62
CA ASP A 116 -13.01 -13.25 2.14
C ASP A 116 -11.52 -12.87 2.28
N PHE A 117 -11.14 -11.63 1.95
CA PHE A 117 -9.76 -11.16 2.11
C PHE A 117 -9.35 -11.04 3.57
N GLU A 118 -10.21 -10.50 4.44
CA GLU A 118 -9.97 -10.44 5.88
C GLU A 118 -9.86 -11.85 6.49
N ALA A 119 -10.73 -12.78 6.08
CA ALA A 119 -10.66 -14.18 6.51
C ALA A 119 -9.34 -14.84 6.07
N LEU A 120 -8.91 -14.61 4.83
CA LEU A 120 -7.62 -15.09 4.34
C LEU A 120 -6.47 -14.49 5.16
N ARG A 121 -6.49 -13.18 5.41
CA ARG A 121 -5.48 -12.49 6.21
C ARG A 121 -5.41 -13.04 7.63
N ARG A 122 -6.55 -13.26 8.30
CA ARG A 122 -6.61 -13.91 9.63
C ARG A 122 -5.98 -15.30 9.59
N LYS A 123 -6.36 -16.11 8.61
CA LYS A 123 -5.80 -17.45 8.42
C LYS A 123 -4.28 -17.41 8.21
N MET A 124 -3.77 -16.44 7.43
CA MET A 124 -2.33 -16.26 7.24
C MET A 124 -1.61 -15.83 8.54
N HIS A 125 -2.25 -15.02 9.38
CA HIS A 125 -1.73 -14.66 10.71
C HIS A 125 -1.71 -15.86 11.67
N GLU A 126 -2.79 -16.65 11.70
CA GLU A 126 -2.91 -17.88 12.50
C GLU A 126 -1.87 -18.92 12.08
N MET A 127 -1.67 -19.10 10.77
CA MET A 127 -0.63 -19.95 10.20
C MET A 127 0.79 -19.40 10.44
N GLY A 128 0.94 -18.21 11.03
CA GLY A 128 2.24 -17.62 11.33
C GLY A 128 3.03 -17.22 10.08
N LEU A 129 2.42 -17.11 8.90
CA LEU A 129 3.10 -16.79 7.63
C LEU A 129 3.79 -15.42 7.63
N PHE A 130 3.45 -14.55 8.59
CA PHE A 130 4.04 -13.22 8.76
C PHE A 130 5.15 -13.16 9.83
N LYS A 131 5.43 -14.26 10.54
CA LYS A 131 6.50 -14.32 11.54
C LYS A 131 7.82 -14.66 10.86
N GLY A 132 8.81 -13.78 11.01
CA GLY A 132 10.16 -14.04 10.52
C GLY A 132 10.84 -15.17 11.30
N SER A 133 11.47 -16.12 10.60
CA SER A 133 12.25 -17.18 11.24
C SER A 133 13.69 -16.73 11.48
N TRP A 134 14.14 -16.74 12.73
CA TRP A 134 15.52 -16.38 13.09
C TRP A 134 16.56 -17.29 12.42
N VAL A 135 16.24 -18.57 12.20
CA VAL A 135 17.11 -19.54 11.51
C VAL A 135 17.35 -19.12 10.06
N PHE A 136 16.31 -18.62 9.38
CA PHE A 136 16.44 -18.11 8.02
C PHE A 136 17.38 -16.90 7.96
N PHE A 137 17.26 -15.96 8.90
CA PHE A 137 18.14 -14.79 8.97
C PHE A 137 19.59 -15.15 9.30
N LEU A 138 19.80 -16.08 10.23
CA LEU A 138 21.15 -16.59 10.54
C LEU A 138 21.74 -17.36 9.36
N GLY A 139 20.95 -18.14 8.64
CA GLY A 139 21.37 -18.84 7.44
C GLY A 139 21.81 -17.87 6.33
N MET A 140 21.06 -16.79 6.11
CA MET A 140 21.45 -15.74 5.18
C MET A 140 22.74 -15.01 5.62
N LEU A 141 22.87 -14.67 6.90
CA LEU A 141 24.09 -14.06 7.43
C LEU A 141 25.30 -14.98 7.25
N PHE A 142 25.14 -16.27 7.55
CA PHE A 142 26.16 -17.28 7.34
C PHE A 142 26.58 -17.36 5.86
N GLN A 143 25.63 -17.38 4.93
CA GLN A 143 25.92 -17.39 3.50
C GLN A 143 26.75 -16.16 3.05
N VAL A 144 26.48 -14.96 3.60
CA VAL A 144 27.27 -13.75 3.33
C VAL A 144 28.72 -13.95 3.77
N ILE A 145 28.94 -14.42 5.01
CA ILE A 145 30.27 -14.67 5.57
C ILE A 145 31.02 -15.72 4.73
N VAL A 146 30.33 -16.78 4.29
CA VAL A 146 30.92 -17.82 3.43
C VAL A 146 31.39 -17.22 2.10
N PHE A 147 30.59 -16.40 1.43
CA PHE A 147 31.00 -15.81 0.15
C PHE A 147 32.16 -14.82 0.28
N GLU A 148 32.19 -14.00 1.34
CA GLU A 148 33.32 -13.10 1.61
C GLU A 148 34.59 -13.88 1.92
N SER A 149 34.48 -14.92 2.76
CA SER A 149 35.60 -15.79 3.09
C SER A 149 36.13 -16.50 1.84
N LEU A 150 35.26 -17.01 0.97
CA LEU A 150 35.66 -17.64 -0.28
C LEU A 150 36.33 -16.66 -1.25
N ALA A 151 35.80 -15.44 -1.37
CA ALA A 151 36.40 -14.41 -2.22
C ALA A 151 37.81 -14.04 -1.74
N PHE A 152 38.00 -13.92 -0.42
CA PHE A 152 39.28 -13.65 0.22
C PHE A 152 40.26 -14.82 0.06
N LEU A 153 39.84 -16.05 0.41
CA LEU A 153 40.66 -17.26 0.29
C LEU A 153 41.07 -17.54 -1.16
N ASN A 154 40.19 -17.26 -2.14
CA ASN A 154 40.50 -17.40 -3.56
C ASN A 154 41.67 -16.49 -3.97
N LEU A 155 41.77 -15.26 -3.46
CA LEU A 155 42.89 -14.36 -3.73
C LEU A 155 44.14 -14.73 -2.91
N TRP A 156 43.96 -15.12 -1.65
CA TRP A 156 45.08 -15.50 -0.79
C TRP A 156 45.79 -16.76 -1.31
N TYR A 157 45.07 -17.86 -1.53
CA TYR A 157 45.68 -19.14 -1.90
C TYR A 157 46.13 -19.20 -3.36
N PHE A 158 45.38 -18.61 -4.30
CA PHE A 158 45.64 -18.77 -5.73
C PHE A 158 46.25 -17.52 -6.39
N GLY A 159 46.51 -16.48 -5.62
CA GLY A 159 47.14 -15.25 -6.09
C GLY A 159 46.24 -14.36 -6.97
N THR A 160 46.86 -13.36 -7.59
CA THR A 160 46.19 -12.21 -8.22
C THR A 160 46.10 -12.31 -9.74
N SER A 161 45.71 -13.47 -10.27
CA SER A 161 45.41 -13.62 -11.70
C SER A 161 44.09 -12.94 -12.08
N TRP A 162 43.99 -12.36 -13.28
CA TRP A 162 42.78 -11.65 -13.75
C TRP A 162 41.49 -12.46 -13.59
N LEU A 163 41.50 -13.74 -13.95
CA LEU A 163 40.35 -14.63 -13.78
C LEU A 163 39.94 -14.81 -12.30
N ARG A 164 40.92 -14.83 -11.39
CA ARG A 164 40.68 -14.96 -9.94
C ARG A 164 40.13 -13.67 -9.36
N ILE A 165 40.64 -12.52 -9.81
CA ILE A 165 40.12 -11.21 -9.44
C ILE A 165 38.66 -11.07 -9.88
N LEU A 166 38.33 -11.41 -11.13
CA LEU A 166 36.95 -11.37 -11.64
C LEU A 166 36.02 -12.31 -10.85
N LEU A 167 36.49 -13.52 -10.53
CA LEU A 167 35.72 -14.45 -9.70
C LEU A 167 35.49 -13.90 -8.28
N SER A 168 36.50 -13.31 -7.65
CA SER A 168 36.35 -12.70 -6.33
C SER A 168 35.43 -11.49 -6.34
N ILE A 169 35.45 -10.67 -7.40
CA ILE A 169 34.49 -9.56 -7.58
C ILE A 169 33.07 -10.11 -7.68
N LEU A 170 32.85 -11.19 -8.43
CA LEU A 170 31.53 -11.83 -8.56
C LEU A 170 31.03 -12.34 -7.20
N LEU A 171 31.86 -13.09 -6.48
CA LEU A 171 31.52 -13.63 -5.15
C LEU A 171 31.21 -12.52 -4.15
N TYR A 172 32.04 -11.47 -4.14
CA TYR A 172 31.82 -10.30 -3.28
C TYR A 172 30.53 -9.56 -3.64
N THR A 173 30.24 -9.39 -4.93
CA THR A 173 28.98 -8.77 -5.38
C THR A 173 27.77 -9.58 -4.93
N CYS A 174 27.81 -10.91 -5.04
CA CYS A 174 26.76 -11.80 -4.54
C CYS A 174 26.57 -11.68 -3.02
N ALA A 175 27.67 -11.55 -2.26
CA ALA A 175 27.62 -11.32 -0.81
C ALA A 175 26.93 -9.98 -0.49
N GLN A 176 27.30 -8.90 -1.19
CA GLN A 176 26.72 -7.57 -0.98
C GLN A 176 25.24 -7.50 -1.32
N VAL A 177 24.80 -8.12 -2.43
CA VAL A 177 23.37 -8.21 -2.78
C VAL A 177 22.60 -8.98 -1.71
N SER A 178 23.17 -10.09 -1.22
CA SER A 178 22.57 -10.91 -0.16
C SER A 178 22.46 -10.13 1.16
N ALA A 179 23.48 -9.34 1.52
CA ALA A 179 23.49 -8.47 2.70
C ALA A 179 22.44 -7.35 2.60
N GLN A 180 22.25 -6.74 1.42
CA GLN A 180 21.21 -5.74 1.18
C GLN A 180 19.81 -6.34 1.33
N ILE A 181 19.57 -7.53 0.77
CA ILE A 181 18.30 -8.25 0.91
C ILE A 181 18.03 -8.57 2.39
N LEU A 182 19.03 -9.07 3.12
CA LEU A 182 18.92 -9.33 4.56
C LEU A 182 18.51 -8.06 5.33
N SER A 183 19.16 -6.92 5.06
CA SER A 183 18.83 -5.63 5.68
C SER A 183 17.38 -5.20 5.41
N ILE A 184 16.91 -5.31 4.16
CA ILE A 184 15.52 -5.00 3.79
C ILE A 184 14.55 -5.92 4.55
N LEU A 185 14.80 -7.23 4.57
CA LEU A 185 13.93 -8.20 5.22
C LEU A 185 13.86 -8.01 6.74
N VAL A 186 14.98 -7.68 7.38
CA VAL A 186 15.04 -7.36 8.81
C VAL A 186 14.23 -6.09 9.12
N ASN A 187 14.38 -5.03 8.31
CA ASN A 187 13.62 -3.79 8.48
C ASN A 187 12.11 -4.01 8.29
N CYS A 188 11.71 -4.80 7.29
CA CYS A 188 10.32 -5.19 7.06
C CYS A 188 9.74 -6.00 8.23
N CYS A 189 10.53 -6.88 8.86
CA CYS A 189 10.09 -7.63 10.05
C CYS A 189 10.02 -6.73 11.29
N ARG A 190 10.96 -5.80 11.47
CA ARG A 190 11.01 -4.88 12.61
C ARG A 190 9.85 -3.89 12.62
N MET A 191 9.32 -3.52 11.46
CA MET A 191 8.11 -2.69 11.34
C MET A 191 6.82 -3.36 11.86
N LYS A 192 6.86 -4.66 12.22
CA LYS A 192 5.71 -5.41 12.76
C LYS A 192 5.77 -5.64 14.29
N LEU A 193 6.81 -5.15 14.97
CA LEU A 193 6.96 -5.13 16.44
C LEU A 193 6.75 -3.70 16.96
#